data_AF-X0QJ97-F1
#
_entry.id   AF-X0QJ97-F1
#
_cell.length_a   1.000
_cell.length_b   1.000
_cell.length_c   1.000
_cell.angle_alpha   90.00
_cell.angle_beta   90.00
_cell.angle_gamma   90.00
#
_symmetry.space_group_name_H-M   'P 1'
#
loop_
_entity.id
_entity.type
_entity.pdbx_description
1 polymer ?
#
loop_
_entity_poly.entity_id
_entity_poly.type
_entity_poly.pdbx_seq_one_letter_code
_entity_poly.pdbx_strand_id
1 'polypeptide(L)'
;MAYKKICLQILRYEGLKYANNDDKAHGILFDGAWLWEEYLNTLLRPIGYDHPTNNNRQGGIKVYAQKFSGNNVRRYPDFVKDSRIILDAKYKRMKDNKIDRDDLNQVLSYLFLYRADIGGYIAPTEEDDLALNMGLLNGFGGSIHKFKLSIPQKVTSYQVFKRAIAENETKLIASIKELSFKQSVDESFSTI
;
A
#
# COMPACT_ATOMS: atom_id res chain seq x y z
N MET A 1 2.63 -17.21 -4.78
CA MET A 1 1.16 -17.35 -4.94
C MET A 1 0.60 -16.39 -5.99
N ALA A 2 1.08 -15.15 -6.11
CA ALA A 2 0.60 -14.14 -7.08
C ALA A 2 0.75 -14.53 -8.57
N TYR A 3 1.93 -15.00 -8.99
CA TYR A 3 2.19 -15.40 -10.41
C TYR A 3 1.21 -16.47 -10.91
N LYS A 4 0.85 -17.44 -10.06
CA LYS A 4 -0.10 -18.50 -10.40
C LYS A 4 -1.51 -17.95 -10.67
N LYS A 5 -1.95 -16.91 -9.97
CA LYS A 5 -3.28 -16.31 -10.17
C LYS A 5 -3.38 -15.58 -11.52
N ILE A 6 -2.37 -14.79 -11.86
CA ILE A 6 -2.33 -14.08 -13.15
C ILE A 6 -2.21 -15.09 -14.29
N CYS A 7 -1.30 -16.06 -14.19
CA CYS A 7 -1.20 -17.14 -15.18
C CYS A 7 -2.52 -17.91 -15.29
N LEU A 8 -3.23 -18.18 -14.19
CA LEU A 8 -4.56 -18.81 -14.24
C LEU A 8 -5.61 -17.92 -14.90
N GLN A 9 -5.63 -16.61 -14.65
CA GLN A 9 -6.55 -15.68 -15.34
C GLN A 9 -6.27 -15.62 -16.85
N ILE A 10 -4.98 -15.60 -17.23
CA ILE A 10 -4.52 -15.69 -18.62
C ILE A 10 -4.95 -17.02 -19.24
N LEU A 11 -4.70 -18.15 -18.56
CA LEU A 11 -5.03 -19.50 -19.05
C LEU A 11 -6.53 -19.79 -19.08
N ARG A 12 -7.32 -19.17 -18.20
CA ARG A 12 -8.77 -19.36 -18.10
C ARG A 12 -9.57 -18.37 -18.94
N TYR A 13 -8.92 -17.43 -19.62
CA TYR A 13 -9.59 -16.34 -20.34
C TYR A 13 -10.58 -15.54 -19.46
N GLU A 14 -10.37 -15.55 -18.14
CA GLU A 14 -11.19 -14.82 -17.15
C GLU A 14 -10.82 -13.33 -17.26
N GLY A 15 -11.44 -12.66 -18.24
CA GLY A 15 -11.14 -11.28 -18.63
C GLY A 15 -11.65 -10.93 -20.04
N LEU A 16 -12.03 -11.93 -20.85
CA LEU A 16 -12.68 -11.70 -22.16
C LEU A 16 -14.13 -11.24 -21.97
N LYS A 17 -14.36 -9.93 -21.92
CA LYS A 17 -15.69 -9.40 -22.25
C LYS A 17 -15.76 -9.31 -23.78
N TYR A 18 -16.56 -10.19 -24.39
CA TYR A 18 -16.92 -10.07 -25.80
C TYR A 18 -17.83 -8.85 -25.97
N ALA A 19 -17.32 -7.77 -26.55
CA ALA A 19 -18.18 -6.76 -27.16
C ALA A 19 -18.49 -7.24 -28.59
N ASN A 20 -19.78 -7.46 -28.89
CA ASN A 20 -20.23 -7.72 -30.25
C ASN A 20 -20.18 -6.40 -31.05
N ASN A 21 -19.01 -6.10 -31.60
CA ASN A 21 -18.82 -5.27 -32.79
C ASN A 21 -17.39 -5.48 -33.30
N ASP A 22 -17.20 -5.37 -34.62
CA ASP A 22 -16.08 -5.91 -35.42
C ASP A 22 -14.65 -5.43 -35.12
N ASP A 23 -14.42 -4.73 -34.00
CA ASP A 23 -13.08 -4.34 -33.53
C ASP A 23 -12.67 -5.16 -32.30
N LYS A 24 -12.11 -6.36 -32.54
CA LYS A 24 -11.71 -7.29 -31.48
C LYS A 24 -10.45 -6.82 -30.73
N ALA A 25 -10.65 -6.18 -29.58
CA ALA A 25 -9.60 -6.04 -28.57
C ALA A 25 -9.39 -7.39 -27.85
N HIS A 26 -8.32 -8.10 -28.17
CA HIS A 26 -7.86 -9.26 -27.40
C HIS A 26 -7.07 -8.76 -26.18
N GLY A 27 -7.69 -8.73 -25.00
CA GLY A 27 -7.07 -8.23 -23.78
C GLY A 27 -7.38 -9.07 -22.54
N ILE A 28 -6.46 -9.05 -21.57
CA ILE A 28 -6.66 -9.62 -20.23
C ILE A 28 -7.07 -8.47 -19.30
N LEU A 29 -8.23 -8.60 -18.66
CA LEU A 29 -8.66 -7.68 -17.61
C LEU A 29 -8.18 -8.22 -16.26
N PHE A 30 -7.30 -7.49 -15.57
CA PHE A 30 -6.85 -7.81 -14.23
C PHE A 30 -6.98 -6.61 -13.31
N ASP A 31 -7.06 -6.88 -12.00
CA ASP A 31 -7.13 -5.85 -10.97
C ASP A 31 -5.73 -5.26 -10.71
N GLY A 32 -5.52 -4.04 -11.21
CA GLY A 32 -4.26 -3.32 -11.04
C GLY A 32 -3.97 -2.90 -9.60
N ALA A 33 -5.01 -2.66 -8.79
CA ALA A 33 -4.84 -2.33 -7.37
C ALA A 33 -4.34 -3.54 -6.59
N TRP A 34 -4.94 -4.71 -6.84
CA TRP A 34 -4.47 -5.96 -6.24
C TRP A 34 -3.03 -6.31 -6.67
N LEU A 35 -2.69 -6.14 -7.95
CA LEU A 35 -1.32 -6.39 -8.41
C LEU A 35 -0.30 -5.45 -7.74
N TRP A 36 -0.68 -4.19 -7.58
CA TRP A 36 0.13 -3.19 -6.90
C TRP A 36 0.42 -3.57 -5.45
N GLU A 37 -0.60 -4.00 -4.72
CA GLU A 37 -0.50 -4.50 -3.34
C GLU A 37 0.43 -5.72 -3.25
N GLU A 38 0.26 -6.72 -4.11
CA GLU A 38 1.12 -7.91 -4.11
C GLU A 38 2.57 -7.57 -4.46
N TYR A 39 2.80 -6.63 -5.39
CA TYR A 39 4.13 -6.16 -5.73
C TYR A 39 4.79 -5.45 -4.54
N LEU A 40 4.09 -4.52 -3.88
CA LEU A 40 4.59 -3.85 -2.67
C LEU A 40 4.87 -4.85 -1.53
N ASN A 41 4.05 -5.90 -1.40
CA ASN A 41 4.28 -6.96 -0.42
C ASN A 41 5.64 -7.66 -0.63
N THR A 42 6.13 -7.78 -1.87
CA THR A 42 7.47 -8.33 -2.13
C THR A 42 8.59 -7.44 -1.59
N LEU A 43 8.36 -6.13 -1.49
CA LEU A 43 9.32 -5.13 -1.03
C LEU A 43 9.27 -4.93 0.49
N LEU A 44 8.06 -4.90 1.06
CA LEU A 44 7.82 -4.53 2.46
C LEU A 44 7.93 -5.72 3.43
N ARG A 45 7.54 -6.92 2.99
CA ARG A 45 7.62 -8.12 3.83
C ARG A 45 9.06 -8.42 4.30
N PRO A 46 10.11 -8.32 3.48
CA PRO A 46 11.49 -8.52 3.92
C PRO A 46 11.97 -7.52 4.99
N ILE A 47 11.30 -6.37 5.12
CA ILE A 47 11.67 -5.32 6.09
C ILE A 47 10.71 -5.26 7.30
N GLY A 48 9.92 -6.32 7.48
CA GLY A 48 9.12 -6.56 8.69
C GLY A 48 7.68 -6.05 8.65
N TYR A 49 7.14 -5.72 7.48
CA TYR A 49 5.71 -5.44 7.38
C TYR A 49 4.91 -6.74 7.21
N ASP A 50 3.87 -6.86 8.01
CA ASP A 50 2.81 -7.84 7.82
C ASP A 50 1.78 -7.33 6.82
N HIS A 51 1.18 -8.25 6.08
CA HIS A 51 0.12 -7.98 5.10
C HIS A 51 -1.18 -8.68 5.54
N PRO A 52 -2.06 -8.02 6.33
CA PRO A 52 -3.32 -8.59 6.81
C PRO A 52 -4.28 -8.90 5.66
N THR A 53 -4.56 -10.17 5.39
CA THR A 53 -5.45 -10.54 4.28
C THR A 53 -6.85 -10.93 4.77
N ASN A 54 -7.87 -10.40 4.09
CA ASN A 54 -9.28 -10.75 4.35
C ASN A 54 -9.60 -12.21 3.95
N ASN A 55 -8.88 -12.76 2.96
CA ASN A 55 -9.16 -14.08 2.38
C ASN A 55 -9.08 -15.24 3.39
N ASN A 56 -8.29 -15.11 4.45
CA ASN A 56 -8.20 -16.10 5.54
C ASN A 56 -8.70 -15.56 6.90
N ARG A 57 -9.27 -14.34 6.94
CA ARG A 57 -9.66 -13.61 8.17
C ARG A 57 -8.56 -13.51 9.24
N GLN A 58 -7.30 -13.63 8.84
CA GLN A 58 -6.14 -13.53 9.73
C GLN A 58 -5.58 -12.11 9.65
N GLY A 59 -5.17 -11.56 10.79
CA GLY A 59 -4.47 -10.26 10.87
C GLY A 59 -5.36 -9.01 10.95
N GLY A 60 -6.59 -9.00 10.43
CA GLY A 60 -7.43 -7.79 10.49
C GLY A 60 -7.91 -7.46 11.91
N ILE A 61 -7.95 -6.18 12.27
CA ILE A 61 -8.37 -5.72 13.59
C ILE A 61 -9.90 -5.67 13.69
N LYS A 62 -10.45 -6.13 14.83
CA LYS A 62 -11.89 -6.00 15.12
C LYS A 62 -12.20 -4.56 15.49
N VAL A 63 -13.26 -4.00 14.90
CA VAL A 63 -13.73 -2.65 15.28
C VAL A 63 -14.30 -2.65 16.71
N TYR A 64 -14.97 -3.73 17.10
CA TYR A 64 -15.58 -3.87 18.42
C TYR A 64 -14.81 -4.90 19.25
N ALA A 65 -14.35 -4.49 20.43
CA ALA A 65 -13.78 -5.40 21.43
C ALA A 65 -14.87 -6.32 22.00
N GLN A 66 -16.02 -5.73 22.34
CA GLN A 66 -17.26 -6.42 22.68
C GLN A 66 -18.37 -5.89 21.80
N LYS A 67 -19.17 -6.78 21.22
CA LYS A 67 -20.24 -6.43 20.28
C LYS A 67 -21.60 -6.81 20.85
N PHE A 68 -22.53 -5.86 20.80
CA PHE A 68 -23.87 -6.02 21.37
C PHE A 68 -24.94 -6.37 20.32
N SER A 69 -24.78 -5.98 19.03
CA SER A 69 -25.73 -6.31 17.95
C SER A 69 -25.08 -6.16 16.54
N GLY A 70 -25.77 -6.58 15.48
CA GLY A 70 -25.37 -6.35 14.07
C GLY A 70 -24.30 -7.31 13.51
N ASN A 71 -23.47 -6.86 12.56
CA ASN A 71 -22.42 -7.65 11.90
C ASN A 71 -21.02 -7.40 12.51
N ASN A 72 -20.17 -8.44 12.52
CA ASN A 72 -18.78 -8.29 12.98
C ASN A 72 -18.00 -7.54 11.90
N VAL A 73 -17.50 -6.35 12.23
CA VAL A 73 -16.71 -5.54 11.30
C VAL A 73 -15.24 -5.69 11.66
N ARG A 74 -14.44 -6.01 10.65
CA ARG A 74 -12.97 -6.00 10.73
C ARG A 74 -12.42 -4.98 9.73
N ARG A 75 -11.26 -4.45 10.06
CA ARG A 75 -10.50 -3.54 9.23
C ARG A 75 -9.17 -4.20 8.88
N TYR A 76 -8.82 -4.16 7.60
CA TYR A 76 -7.63 -4.79 7.03
C TYR A 76 -6.81 -3.70 6.35
N PRO A 77 -5.89 -3.04 7.06
CA PRO A 77 -4.86 -2.26 6.38
C PRO A 77 -4.01 -3.18 5.50
N ASP A 78 -3.47 -2.64 4.41
CA ASP A 78 -2.62 -3.42 3.52
C ASP A 78 -1.30 -3.78 4.18
N PHE A 79 -0.64 -2.85 4.88
CA PHE A 79 0.64 -3.13 5.54
C PHE A 79 0.67 -2.60 6.97
N VAL A 80 1.13 -3.45 7.88
CA VAL A 80 1.28 -3.12 9.30
C VAL A 80 2.68 -3.50 9.75
N LYS A 81 3.34 -2.62 10.50
CA LYS A 81 4.60 -2.93 11.17
C LYS A 81 4.50 -2.59 12.66
N ASP A 82 4.78 -3.59 13.49
CA ASP A 82 4.80 -3.51 14.95
C ASP A 82 3.54 -2.91 15.59
N SER A 83 2.39 -3.00 14.90
CA SER A 83 1.13 -2.30 15.24
C SER A 83 1.22 -0.77 15.32
N ARG A 84 2.34 -0.16 14.91
CA ARG A 84 2.56 1.30 15.03
C ARG A 84 2.69 2.05 13.72
N ILE A 85 3.01 1.34 12.63
CA ILE A 85 3.09 1.91 11.30
C ILE A 85 2.09 1.21 10.41
N ILE A 86 1.20 2.00 9.80
CA ILE A 86 0.18 1.53 8.88
C ILE A 86 0.41 2.17 7.51
N LEU A 87 0.57 1.35 6.46
CA LEU A 87 0.69 1.83 5.08
C LEU A 87 -0.38 1.19 4.20
N ASP A 88 -1.05 1.99 3.39
CA ASP A 88 -2.11 1.57 2.48
C ASP A 88 -1.68 1.74 1.01
N ALA A 89 -1.91 0.73 0.18
CA ALA A 89 -1.51 0.71 -1.21
C ALA A 89 -2.57 1.43 -2.06
N LYS A 90 -2.16 2.44 -2.82
CA LYS A 90 -3.07 3.20 -3.69
C LYS A 90 -2.60 3.16 -5.14
N TYR A 91 -3.27 2.35 -5.96
CA TYR A 91 -3.01 2.30 -7.40
C TYR A 91 -3.74 3.43 -8.15
N LYS A 92 -3.27 4.67 -7.96
CA LYS A 92 -3.73 5.84 -8.69
C LYS A 92 -2.65 6.90 -8.80
N ARG A 93 -2.66 7.66 -9.89
CA ARG A 93 -1.77 8.80 -10.07
C ARG A 93 -2.13 9.89 -9.08
N MET A 94 -1.19 10.26 -8.22
CA MET A 94 -1.40 11.24 -7.17
C MET A 94 -0.78 12.60 -7.56
N LYS A 95 -1.26 13.18 -8.67
CA LYS A 95 -0.63 14.36 -9.33
C LYS A 95 -0.51 15.60 -8.43
N ASP A 96 -1.46 15.84 -7.53
CA ASP A 96 -1.51 17.11 -6.79
C ASP A 96 -1.15 16.98 -5.31
N ASN A 97 -0.50 15.89 -4.90
CA ASN A 97 -0.25 15.53 -3.49
C ASN A 97 -1.51 15.41 -2.58
N LYS A 98 -2.70 15.78 -3.06
CA LYS A 98 -3.98 15.60 -2.38
C LYS A 98 -4.26 14.14 -2.08
N ILE A 99 -4.92 13.91 -0.95
CA ILE A 99 -5.44 12.62 -0.52
C ILE A 99 -6.96 12.69 -0.65
N ASP A 100 -7.55 11.64 -1.19
CA ASP A 100 -9.00 11.53 -1.23
C ASP A 100 -9.57 11.43 0.19
N ARG A 101 -10.74 12.04 0.44
CA ARG A 101 -11.32 12.08 1.78
C ARG A 101 -11.56 10.68 2.34
N ASP A 102 -11.99 9.73 1.51
CA ASP A 102 -12.32 8.39 1.96
C ASP A 102 -11.04 7.58 2.25
N ASP A 103 -9.98 7.79 1.45
CA ASP A 103 -8.64 7.25 1.75
C ASP A 103 -8.08 7.79 3.07
N LEU A 104 -8.29 9.08 3.36
CA LEU A 104 -7.89 9.69 4.62
C LEU A 104 -8.64 9.07 5.80
N ASN A 105 -9.97 8.99 5.70
CA ASN A 105 -10.81 8.39 6.72
C ASN A 105 -10.44 6.92 6.98
N GLN A 106 -10.04 6.19 5.93
CA GLN A 106 -9.58 4.81 6.03
C GLN A 106 -8.31 4.69 6.88
N VAL A 107 -7.25 5.46 6.55
CA VAL A 107 -6.00 5.42 7.32
C VAL A 107 -6.22 5.92 8.75
N LEU A 108 -6.99 6.98 8.96
CA LEU A 108 -7.34 7.46 10.30
C LEU A 108 -8.04 6.38 11.14
N SER A 109 -8.95 5.62 10.52
CA SER A 109 -9.62 4.49 11.18
C SER A 109 -8.63 3.41 11.60
N TYR A 110 -7.62 3.13 10.78
CA TYR A 110 -6.59 2.16 11.12
C TYR A 110 -5.69 2.68 12.26
N LEU A 111 -5.24 3.92 12.19
CA LEU A 111 -4.41 4.52 13.23
C LEU A 111 -5.09 4.43 14.60
N PHE A 112 -6.37 4.78 14.66
CA PHE A 112 -7.14 4.69 15.89
C PHE A 112 -7.26 3.26 16.41
N LEU A 113 -7.63 2.31 15.54
CA LEU A 113 -7.85 0.92 15.97
C LEU A 113 -6.56 0.23 16.42
N TYR A 114 -5.44 0.46 15.72
CA TYR A 114 -4.14 -0.11 16.06
C TYR A 114 -3.40 0.66 17.15
N ARG A 115 -3.88 1.87 17.52
CA ARG A 115 -3.14 2.84 18.35
C ARG A 115 -1.75 3.12 17.75
N ALA A 116 -1.73 3.31 16.43
CA ALA A 116 -0.53 3.52 15.66
C ALA A 116 -0.17 5.01 15.56
N ASP A 117 1.12 5.29 15.46
CA ASP A 117 1.67 6.66 15.43
C ASP A 117 1.89 7.17 14.01
N ILE A 118 2.05 6.26 13.04
CA ILE A 118 2.44 6.60 11.68
C ILE A 118 1.49 5.93 10.70
N GLY A 119 0.82 6.76 9.90
CA GLY A 119 -0.02 6.33 8.79
C GLY A 119 0.57 6.77 7.47
N GLY A 120 0.22 6.09 6.38
CA GLY A 120 0.61 6.58 5.08
C GLY A 120 0.10 5.79 3.91
N TYR A 121 0.48 6.26 2.73
CA TYR A 121 0.10 5.68 1.45
C TYR A 121 1.33 5.35 0.63
N ILE A 122 1.25 4.29 -0.17
CA ILE A 122 2.24 4.00 -1.20
C ILE A 122 1.55 3.94 -2.56
N ALA A 123 1.97 4.82 -3.47
CA ALA A 123 1.39 4.93 -4.81
C ALA A 123 2.47 4.91 -5.90
N PRO A 124 2.16 4.46 -7.13
CA PRO A 124 3.07 4.62 -8.26
C PRO A 124 3.09 6.07 -8.73
N THR A 125 4.22 6.52 -9.25
CA THR A 125 4.40 7.83 -9.87
C THR A 125 5.28 7.74 -11.11
N GLU A 126 5.20 8.73 -11.99
CA GLU A 126 6.14 8.92 -13.10
C GLU A 126 7.21 9.97 -12.76
N GLU A 127 7.09 10.60 -11.59
CA GLU A 127 7.98 11.65 -11.08
C GLU A 127 9.00 11.09 -10.10
N ASP A 128 10.13 11.78 -9.92
CA ASP A 128 11.19 11.34 -9.00
C ASP A 128 11.02 11.82 -7.55
N ASP A 129 9.88 12.43 -7.22
CA ASP A 129 9.50 12.71 -5.83
C ASP A 129 9.05 11.41 -5.14
N LEU A 130 9.76 11.00 -4.09
CA LEU A 130 9.63 9.68 -3.47
C LEU A 130 8.86 9.67 -2.15
N ALA A 131 8.90 10.76 -1.39
CA ALA A 131 8.36 10.80 -0.04
C ALA A 131 7.96 12.21 0.37
N LEU A 132 6.76 12.33 0.93
CA LEU A 132 6.22 13.58 1.45
C LEU A 132 5.62 13.35 2.84
N ASN A 133 6.07 14.13 3.83
CA ASN A 133 5.37 14.24 5.10
C ASN A 133 4.16 15.16 4.91
N MET A 134 2.96 14.64 5.12
CA MET A 134 1.71 15.38 4.95
C MET A 134 1.35 16.22 6.17
N GLY A 135 1.96 15.92 7.33
CA GLY A 135 1.77 16.67 8.57
C GLY A 135 1.47 15.78 9.78
N LEU A 136 1.32 16.46 10.91
CA LEU A 136 0.92 15.88 12.20
C LEU A 136 -0.59 15.94 12.37
N LEU A 137 -1.17 14.90 12.96
CA LEU A 137 -2.59 14.82 13.24
C LEU A 137 -2.92 15.47 14.60
N ASN A 138 -4.06 16.15 14.65
CA ASN A 138 -4.64 16.63 15.90
C ASN A 138 -5.31 15.48 16.68
N GLY A 139 -5.56 15.69 17.98
CA GLY A 139 -6.28 14.73 18.82
C GLY A 139 -5.35 13.65 19.35
N PHE A 140 -5.53 12.39 18.90
CA PHE A 140 -4.70 11.25 19.32
C PHE A 140 -3.24 11.32 18.85
N GLY A 141 -2.88 12.36 18.07
CA GLY A 141 -1.53 12.53 17.54
C GLY A 141 -1.24 11.63 16.35
N GLY A 142 0.04 11.49 16.05
CA GLY A 142 0.55 10.72 14.92
C GLY A 142 0.82 11.57 13.67
N SER A 143 1.30 10.93 12.61
CA SER A 143 1.69 11.59 11.37
C SER A 143 1.23 10.82 10.14
N ILE A 144 0.96 11.54 9.06
CA ILE A 144 0.60 10.95 7.76
C ILE A 144 1.72 11.20 6.76
N HIS A 145 2.14 10.14 6.07
CA HIS A 145 3.18 10.18 5.04
C HIS A 145 2.66 9.67 3.71
N LYS A 146 3.27 10.13 2.64
CA LYS A 146 2.98 9.68 1.28
C LYS A 146 4.28 9.25 0.63
N PHE A 147 4.35 7.98 0.29
CA PHE A 147 5.44 7.39 -0.46
C PHE A 147 5.01 7.19 -1.91
N LYS A 148 5.95 7.43 -2.81
CA LYS A 148 5.74 7.28 -4.24
C LYS A 148 6.87 6.43 -4.80
N LEU A 149 6.52 5.39 -5.55
CA LEU A 149 7.49 4.63 -6.33
C LEU A 149 7.54 5.17 -7.75
N SER A 150 8.68 5.74 -8.14
CA SER A 150 8.93 6.16 -9.52
C SER A 150 8.99 4.94 -10.43
N ILE A 151 8.05 4.84 -11.38
CA ILE A 151 7.97 3.78 -12.38
C ILE A 151 8.63 4.30 -13.68
N PRO A 152 9.79 3.77 -14.10
CA PRO A 152 10.50 4.26 -15.27
C PRO A 152 9.68 4.16 -16.56
N GLN A 153 9.38 5.30 -17.20
CA GLN A 153 8.59 5.34 -18.44
C GLN A 153 9.46 5.41 -19.70
N LYS A 154 10.61 6.08 -19.65
CA LYS A 154 11.45 6.41 -20.82
C LYS A 154 12.72 5.55 -20.86
N VAL A 155 12.55 4.23 -20.92
CA VAL A 155 13.67 3.26 -20.94
C VAL A 155 13.74 2.52 -22.27
N THR A 156 14.96 2.25 -22.72
CA THR A 156 15.23 1.71 -24.06
C THR A 156 15.17 0.18 -24.13
N SER A 157 15.16 -0.51 -23.00
CA SER A 157 15.06 -1.97 -22.95
C SER A 157 14.54 -2.48 -21.60
N TYR A 158 14.08 -3.72 -21.58
CA TYR A 158 13.66 -4.40 -20.36
C TYR A 158 14.79 -4.53 -19.32
N GLN A 159 16.04 -4.72 -19.75
CA GLN A 159 17.17 -4.79 -18.81
C GLN A 159 17.43 -3.44 -18.15
N VAL A 160 17.30 -2.34 -18.89
CA VAL A 160 17.40 -0.98 -18.35
C VAL A 160 16.23 -0.70 -17.39
N PHE A 161 15.01 -1.10 -17.77
CA PHE A 161 13.84 -1.01 -16.88
C PHE A 161 14.09 -1.70 -15.54
N LYS A 162 14.52 -2.98 -15.57
CA LYS A 162 14.78 -3.77 -14.36
C LYS A 162 15.80 -3.13 -13.43
N ARG A 163 16.87 -2.54 -14.00
CA ARG A 163 17.87 -1.85 -13.19
C ARG A 163 17.28 -0.59 -12.56
N ALA A 164 16.61 0.25 -13.36
CA ALA A 164 16.03 1.49 -12.89
C ALA A 164 14.94 1.29 -11.83
N ILE A 165 14.05 0.30 -12.02
CA ILE A 165 13.02 0.01 -11.00
C ILE A 165 13.64 -0.54 -9.72
N ALA A 166 14.68 -1.38 -9.79
CA ALA A 166 15.37 -1.87 -8.60
C ALA A 166 16.05 -0.75 -7.79
N GLU A 167 16.62 0.24 -8.48
CA GLU A 167 17.16 1.45 -7.83
C GLU A 167 16.05 2.25 -7.14
N ASN A 168 14.89 2.42 -7.79
CA ASN A 168 13.76 3.14 -7.23
C ASN A 168 13.10 2.39 -6.05
N GLU A 169 13.01 1.06 -6.13
CA GLU A 169 12.58 0.19 -5.03
C GLU A 169 13.51 0.36 -3.82
N THR A 170 14.83 0.39 -4.04
CA THR A 170 15.81 0.57 -2.97
C THR A 170 15.64 1.93 -2.27
N LYS A 171 15.44 3.00 -3.05
CA LYS A 171 15.19 4.34 -2.51
C LYS A 171 13.89 4.39 -1.70
N LEU A 172 12.81 3.81 -2.23
CA LEU A 172 11.53 3.71 -1.52
C LEU A 172 11.69 2.99 -0.17
N ILE A 173 12.38 1.83 -0.18
CA ILE A 173 12.63 1.06 1.04
C ILE A 173 13.43 1.87 2.05
N ALA A 174 14.45 2.62 1.59
CA ALA A 174 15.23 3.48 2.47
C ALA A 174 14.34 4.56 3.14
N SER A 175 13.53 5.27 2.36
CA SER A 175 12.60 6.28 2.89
C SER A 175 11.58 5.71 3.87
N ILE A 176 11.06 4.50 3.61
CA ILE A 176 10.13 3.83 4.53
C ILE A 176 10.84 3.42 5.83
N LYS A 177 12.08 2.93 5.76
CA LYS A 177 12.87 2.56 6.95
C LYS A 177 13.19 3.76 7.84
N GLU A 178 13.37 4.94 7.28
CA GLU A 178 13.59 6.18 8.06
C GLU A 178 12.42 6.47 9.01
N LEU A 179 11.17 6.08 8.68
CA LEU A 179 10.04 6.19 9.60
C LEU A 179 10.24 5.36 10.86
N SER A 180 10.69 4.11 10.71
CA SER A 180 10.95 3.22 11.85
C SER A 180 12.10 3.75 12.72
N PHE A 181 13.07 4.44 12.12
CA PHE A 181 14.21 4.99 12.86
C PHE A 181 13.85 6.24 13.67
N LYS A 182 13.11 7.18 13.07
CA LYS A 182 12.63 8.38 13.79
C LYS A 182 11.79 8.02 15.02
N GLN A 183 10.98 6.96 14.91
CA GLN A 183 10.22 6.43 16.03
C GLN A 183 11.09 5.88 17.17
N SER A 184 12.13 5.11 16.86
CA SER A 184 13.04 4.57 17.89
C SER A 184 13.81 5.67 18.65
N VAL A 185 14.06 6.80 17.99
CA VAL A 185 14.74 7.96 18.58
C VAL A 185 13.80 8.71 19.53
N ASP A 186 12.55 8.97 19.15
CA ASP A 186 11.57 9.64 20.03
C ASP A 186 11.25 8.83 21.32
N GLU A 187 11.32 7.48 21.26
CA GLU A 187 11.19 6.64 22.45
C GLU A 187 12.37 6.79 23.43
N SER A 188 13.59 6.92 22.91
CA SER A 188 14.78 7.08 23.74
C SER A 188 14.80 8.40 24.53
N PHE A 189 14.13 9.44 24.03
CA PHE A 189 14.05 10.75 24.67
C PHE A 189 12.82 10.96 25.57
N SER A 190 11.80 10.09 25.49
CA SER A 190 10.60 10.16 26.33
C SER A 190 10.70 9.32 27.61
N THR A 191 11.79 8.58 27.80
CA THR A 191 12.05 7.71 28.96
C THR A 191 13.06 8.32 29.95
N ILE A 192 13.41 9.60 29.81
CA ILE A 192 14.33 10.34 30.70
C ILE A 192 13.57 11.38 31.51
#